data_AF-A0A3S4K0Y3-F1
#
_entry.id   AF-A0A3S4K0Y3-F1
#
_cell.length_a   1.000
_cell.length_b   1.000
_cell.length_c   1.000
_cell.angle_alpha   90.00
_cell.angle_beta   90.00
_cell.angle_gamma   90.00
#
_symmetry.space_group_name_H-M   'P 1'
#
loop_
_entity.id
_entity.type
_entity.pdbx_description
1 polymer ?
#
loop_
_entity_poly.entity_id
_entity_poly.type
_entity_poly.pdbx_seq_one_letter_code
_entity_poly.pdbx_strand_id
1 'polypeptide(L)'
;MADEAKQADLAAEREKIDQQLAAKRTELARAEAEAAALAALLQREAADEQLAGWLETHGLADAPQLWQSLQVDARWQQALEAALGERLSARAAALPGEPPPAALAVVDGKRAAAAGLPARAWPALSAAVKAQAPFDAALADWLAGVYLADTLDAALARRGELAAGECWLTPEGHRVDAVSVRYHAEASGDGLMARKRQLDEASARADVLRPEIDAMQKKRDSLQSMGNMLAEAVRGQKGSLTRLEAELNASTLEHVKLDQAARQGAARLSAIEAERGRIAEERRHAEESIAEAELMGEEAALTLEELGLQLEEARLERLNAETRLELARNKARDAERVLHEIKLALHSAEQKVAELSRRGRELADRDEQLQERLETLVGEAETVDEAVPEEALQMALAEREARDGEVSAARDRLNQLTERMREITQRQHEANAALPALREARSDWLLKHQEARLAMERFAEELAQAEADEAALLADLNEGVKPNALAAEIARLARALEGLGAVNLAALQELDEAKKRASTCKASPTT
;
A
#
# COMPACT_ATOMS: atom_id res chain seq x y z
N MET A 1 37.61 1.84 10.46
CA MET A 1 39.02 2.22 10.55
C MET A 1 39.72 1.54 11.73
N ALA A 2 39.59 2.03 12.96
CA ALA A 2 40.37 1.54 14.11
C ALA A 2 40.19 0.03 14.39
N ASP A 3 38.95 -0.45 14.49
CA ASP A 3 38.69 -1.86 14.78
C ASP A 3 38.99 -2.79 13.60
N GLU A 4 38.97 -2.28 12.37
CA GLU A 4 39.34 -3.03 11.16
C GLU A 4 40.86 -3.20 11.06
N ALA A 5 41.65 -2.20 11.45
CA ALA A 5 43.09 -2.35 11.65
C ALA A 5 43.39 -3.38 12.75
N LYS A 6 42.70 -3.28 13.90
CA LYS A 6 42.85 -4.23 15.01
C LYS A 6 42.43 -5.66 14.66
N GLN A 7 41.47 -5.86 13.76
CA GLN A 7 41.13 -7.17 13.19
C GLN A 7 42.27 -7.71 12.29
N ALA A 8 42.89 -6.86 11.48
CA ALA A 8 44.04 -7.23 10.65
C ALA A 8 45.27 -7.58 11.51
N ASP A 9 45.55 -6.82 12.57
CA ASP A 9 46.64 -7.09 13.53
C ASP A 9 46.48 -8.46 14.20
N LEU A 10 45.27 -8.76 14.70
CA LEU A 10 44.96 -10.06 15.32
C LEU A 10 45.04 -11.23 14.32
N ALA A 11 44.65 -11.00 13.05
CA ALA A 11 44.79 -12.01 12.00
C ALA A 11 46.26 -12.28 11.67
N ALA A 12 47.09 -11.24 11.56
CA ALA A 12 48.53 -11.36 11.30
C ALA A 12 49.29 -12.01 12.48
N GLU A 13 48.94 -11.70 13.73
CA GLU A 13 49.53 -12.39 14.88
C GLU A 13 49.11 -13.87 14.92
N ARG A 14 47.85 -14.19 14.60
CA ARG A 14 47.40 -15.60 14.53
C ARG A 14 48.14 -16.35 13.43
N GLU A 15 48.28 -15.78 12.23
CA GLU A 15 49.00 -16.42 11.11
C GLU A 15 50.46 -16.71 11.49
N LYS A 16 51.14 -15.76 12.15
CA LYS A 16 52.51 -15.95 12.65
C LYS A 16 52.62 -17.12 13.64
N ILE A 17 51.61 -17.33 14.49
CA ILE A 17 51.59 -18.48 15.42
C ILE A 17 51.17 -19.77 14.72
N ASP A 18 50.24 -19.74 13.76
CA ASP A 18 49.89 -20.89 12.92
C ASP A 18 51.15 -21.40 12.16
N GLN A 19 52.00 -20.49 11.64
CA GLN A 19 53.30 -20.81 11.03
C GLN A 19 54.31 -21.41 12.04
N GLN A 20 54.44 -20.82 13.24
CA GLN A 20 55.33 -21.34 14.29
C GLN A 20 54.88 -22.73 14.79
N LEU A 21 53.57 -22.95 14.94
CA LEU A 21 52.98 -24.25 15.27
C LEU A 21 53.26 -25.30 14.20
N ALA A 22 53.19 -24.94 12.92
CA ALA A 22 53.53 -25.85 11.83
C ALA A 22 55.00 -26.31 11.91
N ALA A 23 55.93 -25.36 12.05
CA ALA A 23 57.35 -25.67 12.21
C ALA A 23 57.62 -26.56 13.43
N LYS A 24 57.08 -26.20 14.60
CA LYS A 24 57.24 -26.95 15.85
C LYS A 24 56.63 -28.35 15.79
N ARG A 25 55.49 -28.53 15.14
CA ARG A 25 54.90 -29.86 14.90
C ARG A 25 55.77 -30.73 13.98
N THR A 26 56.42 -30.14 12.98
CA THR A 26 57.41 -30.86 12.15
C THR A 26 58.67 -31.23 12.94
N GLU A 27 59.16 -30.35 13.82
CA GLU A 27 60.26 -30.68 14.75
C GLU A 27 59.88 -31.85 15.68
N LEU A 28 58.68 -31.83 16.26
CA LEU A 28 58.20 -32.91 17.14
C LEU A 28 58.04 -34.24 16.40
N ALA A 29 57.33 -34.25 15.26
CA ALA A 29 57.12 -35.46 14.47
C ALA A 29 58.46 -36.06 13.99
N ARG A 30 59.46 -35.23 13.72
CA ARG A 30 60.82 -35.67 13.41
C ARG A 30 61.51 -36.28 14.64
N ALA A 31 61.45 -35.64 15.80
CA ALA A 31 62.05 -36.16 17.03
C ALA A 31 61.41 -37.50 17.45
N GLU A 32 60.08 -37.61 17.35
CA GLU A 32 59.33 -38.85 17.64
C GLU A 32 59.65 -39.96 16.62
N ALA A 33 59.84 -39.64 15.33
CA ALA A 33 60.28 -40.60 14.32
C ALA A 33 61.74 -41.06 14.52
N GLU A 34 62.65 -40.14 14.87
CA GLU A 34 64.04 -40.46 15.25
C GLU A 34 64.08 -41.39 16.46
N ALA A 35 63.29 -41.10 17.51
CA ALA A 35 63.17 -41.97 18.70
C ALA A 35 62.58 -43.35 18.35
N ALA A 36 61.47 -43.40 17.59
CA ALA A 36 60.83 -44.66 17.21
C ALA A 36 61.76 -45.56 16.38
N ALA A 37 62.53 -44.99 15.45
CA ALA A 37 63.51 -45.72 14.65
C ALA A 37 64.65 -46.29 15.52
N LEU A 38 65.20 -45.49 16.44
CA LEU A 38 66.27 -45.94 17.35
C LEU A 38 65.79 -47.00 18.33
N ALA A 39 64.56 -46.87 18.87
CA ALA A 39 63.95 -47.89 19.72
C ALA A 39 63.74 -49.22 18.98
N ALA A 40 63.26 -49.19 17.73
CA ALA A 40 63.08 -50.38 16.91
C ALA A 40 64.41 -51.05 16.52
N LEU A 41 65.49 -50.29 16.33
CA LEU A 41 66.84 -50.83 16.13
C LEU A 41 67.36 -51.51 17.40
N LEU A 42 67.26 -50.86 18.55
CA LEU A 42 67.67 -51.42 19.85
C LEU A 42 66.89 -52.68 20.22
N GLN A 43 65.58 -52.76 19.90
CA GLN A 43 64.81 -53.99 20.08
C GLN A 43 65.30 -55.14 19.20
N ARG A 44 65.67 -54.86 17.94
CA ARG A 44 66.21 -55.86 17.01
C ARG A 44 67.59 -56.37 17.40
N GLU A 45 68.45 -55.52 17.95
CA GLU A 45 69.77 -55.95 18.46
C GLU A 45 69.67 -56.68 19.81
N ALA A 46 68.56 -56.53 20.53
CA ALA A 46 68.31 -57.21 21.81
C ALA A 46 67.68 -58.62 21.68
N ALA A 47 67.31 -59.06 20.47
CA ALA A 47 66.86 -60.43 20.18
C ALA A 47 66.95 -60.77 18.68
N ASP A 48 67.76 -61.78 18.34
CA ASP A 48 67.66 -62.50 17.07
C ASP A 48 66.29 -63.22 16.99
N GLU A 49 65.78 -63.49 15.78
CA GLU A 49 64.40 -63.98 15.54
C GLU A 49 64.12 -65.32 16.25
N GLN A 50 65.13 -66.19 16.35
CA GLN A 50 65.05 -67.44 17.12
C GLN A 50 65.13 -67.24 18.64
N LEU A 51 65.84 -66.20 19.10
CA LEU A 51 65.95 -65.88 20.52
C LEU A 51 64.68 -65.18 21.03
N ALA A 52 64.01 -64.37 20.19
CA ALA A 52 62.79 -63.64 20.53
C ALA A 52 61.66 -64.59 21.00
N GLY A 53 61.30 -65.60 20.20
CA GLY A 53 60.26 -66.56 20.57
C GLY A 53 60.62 -67.41 21.80
N TRP A 54 61.91 -67.70 22.01
CA TRP A 54 62.38 -68.39 23.22
C TRP A 54 62.26 -67.50 24.46
N LEU A 55 62.58 -66.19 24.34
CA LEU A 55 62.41 -65.19 25.41
C LEU A 55 60.93 -64.98 25.77
N GLU A 56 60.02 -64.93 24.79
CA GLU A 56 58.57 -64.88 25.05
C GLU A 56 58.10 -66.12 25.81
N THR A 57 58.48 -67.31 25.34
CA THR A 57 58.10 -68.61 25.94
C THR A 57 58.50 -68.72 27.41
N HIS A 58 59.63 -68.10 27.80
CA HIS A 58 60.14 -68.11 29.18
C HIS A 58 59.73 -66.88 30.01
N GLY A 59 58.90 -65.97 29.49
CA GLY A 59 58.49 -64.74 30.19
C GLY A 59 59.64 -63.73 30.37
N LEU A 60 60.67 -63.80 29.52
CA LEU A 60 61.88 -62.99 29.56
C LEU A 60 61.86 -61.81 28.58
N ALA A 61 60.88 -61.76 27.66
CA ALA A 61 60.76 -60.71 26.64
C ALA A 61 60.69 -59.28 27.23
N ASP A 62 59.85 -59.08 28.26
CA ASP A 62 59.69 -57.81 28.99
C ASP A 62 60.60 -57.68 30.22
N ALA A 63 61.47 -58.66 30.48
CA ALA A 63 62.39 -58.60 31.61
C ALA A 63 63.36 -57.40 31.46
N PRO A 64 63.59 -56.59 32.53
CA PRO A 64 64.51 -55.47 32.48
C PRO A 64 65.89 -55.89 31.96
N GLN A 65 66.51 -55.05 31.13
CA GLN A 65 67.85 -55.29 30.57
C GLN A 65 68.88 -54.33 31.18
N LEU A 66 70.12 -54.80 31.36
CA LEU A 66 71.18 -54.03 32.02
C LEU A 66 71.36 -52.64 31.38
N TRP A 67 71.59 -52.59 30.07
CA TRP A 67 71.82 -51.35 29.32
C TRP A 67 70.74 -50.28 29.53
N GLN A 68 69.49 -50.66 29.76
CA GLN A 68 68.37 -49.74 29.97
C GLN A 68 68.56 -48.91 31.25
N SER A 69 69.04 -49.53 32.33
CA SER A 69 69.29 -48.87 33.63
C SER A 69 70.74 -48.39 33.83
N LEU A 70 71.64 -48.76 32.92
CA LEU A 70 73.07 -48.43 32.98
C LEU A 70 73.35 -46.94 32.76
N GLN A 71 74.24 -46.38 33.59
CA GLN A 71 74.85 -45.06 33.43
C GLN A 71 76.37 -45.19 33.51
N VAL A 72 77.09 -44.54 32.60
CA VAL A 72 78.56 -44.56 32.51
C VAL A 72 79.05 -43.25 31.88
N ASP A 73 80.23 -42.79 32.30
CA ASP A 73 80.93 -41.65 31.67
C ASP A 73 81.14 -41.91 30.17
N ALA A 74 80.91 -40.90 29.32
CA ALA A 74 81.08 -40.99 27.88
C ALA A 74 82.48 -41.50 27.46
N ARG A 75 83.54 -41.19 28.23
CA ARG A 75 84.91 -41.67 27.96
C ARG A 75 85.05 -43.20 28.06
N TRP A 76 84.21 -43.87 28.85
CA TRP A 76 84.33 -45.30 29.15
C TRP A 76 83.17 -46.14 28.57
N GLN A 77 82.36 -45.57 27.67
CA GLN A 77 81.24 -46.28 27.03
C GLN A 77 81.73 -47.48 26.20
N GLN A 78 82.59 -47.26 25.20
CA GLN A 78 83.14 -48.34 24.37
C GLN A 78 83.92 -49.38 25.20
N ALA A 79 84.71 -48.93 26.19
CA ALA A 79 85.38 -49.80 27.15
C ALA A 79 84.41 -50.73 27.88
N LEU A 80 83.26 -50.22 28.34
CA LEU A 80 82.26 -50.99 29.05
C LEU A 80 81.51 -51.99 28.15
N GLU A 81 81.20 -51.59 26.91
CA GLU A 81 80.65 -52.51 25.90
C GLU A 81 81.61 -53.66 25.62
N ALA A 82 82.90 -53.37 25.42
CA ALA A 82 83.95 -54.36 25.18
C ALA A 82 84.20 -55.28 26.40
N ALA A 83 84.02 -54.77 27.62
CA ALA A 83 84.20 -55.53 28.86
C ALA A 83 83.02 -56.47 29.19
N LEU A 84 81.79 -56.04 28.89
CA LEU A 84 80.57 -56.81 29.18
C LEU A 84 80.15 -57.72 28.04
N GLY A 85 80.26 -57.28 26.78
CA GLY A 85 79.79 -58.01 25.60
C GLY A 85 78.32 -58.41 25.74
N GLU A 86 78.03 -59.70 25.59
CA GLU A 86 76.71 -60.34 25.75
C GLU A 86 76.06 -60.09 27.14
N ARG A 87 76.83 -59.64 28.14
CA ARG A 87 76.31 -59.24 29.46
C ARG A 87 75.68 -57.85 29.45
N LEU A 88 75.92 -57.04 28.41
CA LEU A 88 75.30 -55.71 28.26
C LEU A 88 73.79 -55.80 28.01
N SER A 89 73.36 -56.83 27.28
CA SER A 89 71.96 -57.20 27.04
C SER A 89 71.38 -58.16 28.10
N ALA A 90 72.08 -58.33 29.23
CA ALA A 90 71.64 -59.24 30.29
C ALA A 90 70.25 -58.89 30.83
N ARG A 91 69.39 -59.90 30.99
CA ARG A 91 68.00 -59.76 31.48
C ARG A 91 67.90 -60.17 32.94
N ALA A 92 67.17 -59.41 33.76
CA ALA A 92 66.99 -59.73 35.18
C ALA A 92 65.72 -60.57 35.40
N ALA A 93 65.90 -61.83 35.78
CA ALA A 93 64.81 -62.81 35.90
C ALA A 93 65.23 -64.05 36.72
N ALA A 94 64.29 -64.97 36.94
CA ALA A 94 64.65 -66.32 37.37
C ALA A 94 65.43 -67.05 36.26
N LEU A 95 66.39 -67.90 36.64
CA LEU A 95 67.18 -68.66 35.68
C LEU A 95 66.30 -69.71 34.96
N PRO A 96 66.42 -69.84 33.62
CA PRO A 96 65.68 -70.84 32.85
C PRO A 96 66.16 -72.27 33.17
N GLY A 97 65.29 -73.25 33.00
CA GLY A 97 65.65 -74.68 33.11
C GLY A 97 66.30 -75.26 31.85
N GLU A 98 66.13 -74.59 30.71
CA GLU A 98 66.62 -75.01 29.39
C GLU A 98 67.62 -73.99 28.82
N PRO A 99 68.59 -74.42 28.00
CA PRO A 99 69.54 -73.50 27.36
C PRO A 99 68.86 -72.67 26.25
N PRO A 100 69.23 -71.38 26.10
CA PRO A 100 68.74 -70.54 25.00
C PRO A 100 69.36 -70.93 23.65
N PRO A 101 68.69 -70.63 22.51
CA PRO A 101 69.18 -70.95 21.17
C PRO A 101 70.35 -70.06 20.70
N ALA A 102 70.57 -68.93 21.38
CA ALA A 102 71.64 -67.98 21.13
C ALA A 102 72.21 -67.46 22.46
N ALA A 103 73.32 -66.72 22.42
CA ALA A 103 73.97 -66.19 23.62
C ALA A 103 73.04 -65.24 24.39
N LEU A 104 72.89 -65.49 25.69
CA LEU A 104 72.06 -64.70 26.59
C LEU A 104 72.62 -64.75 28.01
N ALA A 105 72.78 -63.59 28.64
CA ALA A 105 73.04 -63.47 30.07
C ALA A 105 71.71 -63.27 30.84
N VAL A 106 71.51 -64.02 31.92
CA VAL A 106 70.38 -63.84 32.85
C VAL A 106 70.90 -63.60 34.26
N VAL A 107 70.35 -62.58 34.94
CA VAL A 107 70.71 -62.18 36.29
C VAL A 107 69.60 -62.58 37.26
N ASP A 108 69.89 -63.53 38.15
CA ASP A 108 69.06 -63.80 39.32
C ASP A 108 69.26 -62.68 40.36
N GLY A 109 68.41 -61.65 40.29
CA GLY A 109 68.43 -60.49 41.18
C GLY A 109 68.16 -60.80 42.67
N LYS A 110 67.99 -62.06 43.06
CA LYS A 110 67.92 -62.50 44.46
C LYS A 110 69.29 -62.88 45.04
N ARG A 111 70.33 -62.96 44.21
CA ARG A 111 71.66 -63.44 44.61
C ARG A 111 72.64 -62.28 44.76
N ALA A 112 73.17 -62.12 45.98
CA ALA A 112 74.23 -61.15 46.25
C ALA A 112 75.56 -61.54 45.55
N ALA A 113 76.39 -60.54 45.24
CA ALA A 113 77.73 -60.73 44.72
C ALA A 113 78.62 -61.53 45.68
N ALA A 114 79.64 -62.20 45.15
CA ALA A 114 80.67 -62.83 45.97
C ALA A 114 81.51 -61.77 46.74
N ALA A 115 82.23 -62.21 47.77
CA ALA A 115 83.19 -61.35 48.45
C ALA A 115 84.27 -60.88 47.47
N GLY A 116 84.35 -59.57 47.24
CA GLY A 116 85.19 -58.98 46.19
C GLY A 116 86.70 -59.17 46.39
N LEU A 117 87.44 -59.02 45.29
CA LEU A 117 88.90 -58.99 45.28
C LEU A 117 89.46 -57.89 46.22
N PRO A 118 90.65 -58.08 46.81
CA PRO A 118 91.25 -57.10 47.71
C PRO A 118 91.43 -55.74 47.02
N ALA A 119 90.95 -54.68 47.66
CA ALA A 119 90.93 -53.34 47.07
C ALA A 119 92.33 -52.83 46.71
N ARG A 120 92.57 -52.62 45.42
CA ARG A 120 93.76 -51.96 44.87
C ARG A 120 93.58 -50.45 44.89
N ALA A 121 94.68 -49.70 45.03
CA ALA A 121 94.69 -48.23 44.98
C ALA A 121 94.67 -47.68 43.53
N TRP A 122 93.91 -48.32 42.63
CA TRP A 122 93.84 -48.00 41.21
C TRP A 122 92.38 -47.72 40.79
N PRO A 123 92.13 -46.85 39.79
CA PRO A 123 90.77 -46.65 39.28
C PRO A 123 90.22 -47.96 38.70
N ALA A 124 89.00 -48.33 39.09
CA ALA A 124 88.30 -49.53 38.60
C ALA A 124 87.10 -49.13 37.73
N LEU A 125 86.76 -49.94 36.72
CA LEU A 125 85.61 -49.65 35.85
C LEU A 125 84.30 -49.62 36.66
N SER A 126 84.17 -50.45 37.69
CA SER A 126 83.04 -50.45 38.63
C SER A 126 82.83 -49.13 39.39
N ALA A 127 83.80 -48.21 39.41
CA ALA A 127 83.64 -46.87 39.97
C ALA A 127 83.18 -45.82 38.93
N ALA A 128 83.37 -46.09 37.63
CA ALA A 128 82.97 -45.23 36.51
C ALA A 128 81.56 -45.54 35.98
N VAL A 129 80.91 -46.59 36.50
CA VAL A 129 79.63 -47.12 36.04
C VAL A 129 78.65 -47.22 37.20
N LYS A 130 77.38 -46.95 36.94
CA LYS A 130 76.27 -47.17 37.88
C LYS A 130 75.18 -47.98 37.20
N ALA A 131 74.73 -49.03 37.88
CA ALA A 131 73.47 -49.71 37.61
C ALA A 131 72.63 -49.69 38.88
N GLN A 132 71.32 -49.88 38.73
CA GLN A 132 70.40 -50.03 39.86
C GLN A 132 70.10 -51.51 40.09
N ALA A 133 69.61 -51.87 41.28
CA ALA A 133 69.01 -53.18 41.50
C ALA A 133 67.91 -53.43 40.44
N PRO A 134 67.81 -54.62 39.84
CA PRO A 134 68.44 -55.90 40.23
C PRO A 134 69.86 -56.18 39.66
N PHE A 135 70.51 -55.21 39.02
CA PHE A 135 71.77 -55.40 38.28
C PHE A 135 73.04 -55.00 39.02
N ASP A 136 72.93 -54.20 40.08
CA ASP A 136 74.04 -53.68 40.87
C ASP A 136 75.00 -54.77 41.38
N ALA A 137 74.48 -55.86 41.95
CA ALA A 137 75.28 -56.99 42.42
C ALA A 137 76.00 -57.73 41.28
N ALA A 138 75.31 -58.00 40.17
CA ALA A 138 75.89 -58.69 39.03
C ALA A 138 76.97 -57.86 38.33
N LEU A 139 76.76 -56.54 38.19
CA LEU A 139 77.73 -55.63 37.62
C LEU A 139 78.99 -55.52 38.50
N ALA A 140 78.84 -55.48 39.82
CA ALA A 140 79.97 -55.47 40.75
C ALA A 140 80.83 -56.74 40.66
N ASP A 141 80.20 -57.92 40.49
CA ASP A 141 80.88 -59.20 40.27
C ASP A 141 81.59 -59.24 38.89
N TRP A 142 80.89 -58.86 37.82
CA TRP A 142 81.43 -58.91 36.45
C TRP A 142 82.57 -57.92 36.19
N LEU A 143 82.64 -56.82 36.94
CA LEU A 143 83.70 -55.81 36.86
C LEU A 143 84.76 -55.93 37.96
N ALA A 144 84.71 -56.98 38.79
CA ALA A 144 85.75 -57.25 39.78
C ALA A 144 87.11 -57.48 39.10
N GLY A 145 88.14 -56.77 39.57
CA GLY A 145 89.50 -56.85 39.00
C GLY A 145 89.68 -56.16 37.64
N VAL A 146 88.70 -55.38 37.17
CA VAL A 146 88.80 -54.58 35.93
C VAL A 146 89.25 -53.15 36.27
N TYR A 147 90.53 -52.87 36.07
CA TYR A 147 91.16 -51.58 36.34
C TYR A 147 91.34 -50.74 35.07
N LEU A 148 91.33 -49.42 35.21
CA LEU A 148 91.40 -48.49 34.09
C LEU A 148 92.83 -48.03 33.82
N ALA A 149 93.21 -47.97 32.55
CA ALA A 149 94.45 -47.38 32.07
C ALA A 149 94.15 -46.41 30.93
N ASP A 150 94.82 -45.26 30.88
CA ASP A 150 94.50 -44.22 29.89
C ASP A 150 94.86 -44.58 28.43
N THR A 151 95.81 -45.50 28.23
CA THR A 151 96.25 -45.99 26.91
C THR A 151 96.70 -47.45 26.97
N LEU A 152 96.80 -48.10 25.80
CA LEU A 152 97.32 -49.47 25.67
C LEU A 152 98.76 -49.61 26.17
N ASP A 153 99.64 -48.66 25.88
CA ASP A 153 101.04 -48.71 26.33
C ASP A 153 101.16 -48.64 27.86
N ALA A 154 100.31 -47.82 28.50
CA ALA A 154 100.24 -47.73 29.95
C ALA A 154 99.72 -49.03 30.59
N ALA A 155 98.74 -49.68 29.96
CA ALA A 155 98.24 -50.99 30.37
C ALA A 155 99.32 -52.10 30.22
N LEU A 156 100.05 -52.11 29.10
CA LEU A 156 101.12 -53.05 28.81
C LEU A 156 102.30 -52.93 29.78
N ALA A 157 102.75 -51.70 30.05
CA ALA A 157 103.85 -51.43 30.99
C ALA A 157 103.54 -51.94 32.41
N ARG A 158 102.27 -51.87 32.82
CA ARG A 158 101.80 -52.20 34.19
C ARG A 158 101.19 -53.58 34.33
N ARG A 159 101.23 -54.43 33.29
CA ARG A 159 100.65 -55.79 33.34
C ARG A 159 101.26 -56.70 34.41
N GLY A 160 102.52 -56.45 34.80
CA GLY A 160 103.23 -57.21 35.84
C GLY A 160 102.77 -56.92 37.27
N GLU A 161 101.91 -55.93 37.49
CA GLU A 161 101.33 -55.61 38.80
C GLU A 161 100.06 -56.44 39.11
N LEU A 162 99.49 -57.07 38.08
CA LEU A 162 98.22 -57.79 38.12
C LEU A 162 98.34 -59.17 38.78
N ALA A 163 97.38 -59.49 39.65
CA ALA A 163 97.14 -60.85 40.14
C ALA A 163 96.33 -61.68 39.13
N ALA A 164 96.27 -62.99 39.34
CA ALA A 164 95.47 -63.88 38.50
C ALA A 164 93.98 -63.48 38.52
N GLY A 165 93.43 -63.15 37.35
CA GLY A 165 92.05 -62.67 37.17
C GLY A 165 91.90 -61.15 37.05
N GLU A 166 92.90 -60.37 37.50
CA GLU A 166 92.91 -58.91 37.32
C GLU A 166 93.34 -58.52 35.90
N CYS A 167 92.89 -57.35 35.43
CA CYS A 167 93.23 -56.82 34.11
C CYS A 167 93.18 -55.29 34.06
N TRP A 168 93.94 -54.71 33.14
CA TRP A 168 93.80 -53.33 32.68
C TRP A 168 92.85 -53.25 31.49
N LEU A 169 92.08 -52.17 31.40
CA LEU A 169 91.15 -51.86 30.31
C LEU A 169 91.35 -50.41 29.86
N THR A 170 91.40 -50.18 28.55
CA THR A 170 91.59 -48.85 27.94
C THR A 170 90.26 -48.24 27.46
N PRO A 171 90.17 -46.92 27.18
CA PRO A 171 88.94 -46.28 26.68
C PRO A 171 88.40 -46.94 25.40
N GLU A 172 89.29 -47.40 24.54
CA GLU A 172 89.01 -48.08 23.27
C GLU A 172 88.59 -49.55 23.46
N GLY A 173 88.53 -50.04 24.70
CA GLY A 173 88.11 -51.40 25.04
C GLY A 173 89.18 -52.48 24.91
N HIS A 174 90.44 -52.14 24.66
CA HIS A 174 91.52 -53.13 24.71
C HIS A 174 91.72 -53.61 26.16
N ARG A 175 91.77 -54.93 26.36
CA ARG A 175 91.97 -55.57 27.67
C ARG A 175 93.35 -56.21 27.75
N VAL A 176 94.14 -55.85 28.75
CA VAL A 176 95.47 -56.42 29.02
C VAL A 176 95.43 -57.17 30.35
N ASP A 177 95.80 -58.44 30.35
CA ASP A 177 96.05 -59.22 31.56
C ASP A 177 97.56 -59.53 31.71
N ALA A 178 97.94 -60.25 32.75
CA ALA A 178 99.35 -60.55 33.04
C ALA A 178 100.07 -61.35 31.93
N VAL A 179 99.33 -62.11 31.11
CA VAL A 179 99.87 -63.02 30.08
C VAL A 179 99.34 -62.75 28.66
N SER A 180 98.20 -62.09 28.49
CA SER A 180 97.53 -61.88 27.20
C SER A 180 97.05 -60.45 26.96
N VAL A 181 96.76 -60.13 25.70
CA VAL A 181 96.11 -58.89 25.26
C VAL A 181 94.95 -59.25 24.35
N ARG A 182 93.76 -58.77 24.69
CA ARG A 182 92.57 -58.82 23.82
C ARG A 182 92.33 -57.43 23.26
N TYR A 183 92.64 -57.26 21.98
CA TYR A 183 92.26 -56.08 21.24
C TYR A 183 90.76 -56.11 20.96
N HIS A 184 90.03 -55.09 21.43
CA HIS A 184 88.77 -54.69 20.80
C HIS A 184 89.07 -54.06 19.42
N ALA A 185 88.13 -54.16 18.49
CA ALA A 185 88.23 -53.61 17.14
C ALA A 185 87.27 -52.44 16.97
N GLU A 186 87.63 -51.46 16.13
CA GLU A 186 86.70 -50.40 15.75
C GLU A 186 85.53 -51.01 14.96
N ALA A 187 84.32 -50.96 15.53
CA ALA A 187 83.10 -51.40 14.86
C ALA A 187 82.61 -50.34 13.88
N SER A 188 82.14 -50.76 12.69
CA SER A 188 81.73 -49.86 11.60
C SER A 188 80.38 -49.14 11.82
N GLY A 189 79.96 -48.92 13.07
CA GLY A 189 78.69 -48.29 13.42
C GLY A 189 78.54 -48.11 14.94
N ASP A 190 77.66 -47.20 15.33
CA ASP A 190 77.44 -46.82 16.74
C ASP A 190 77.09 -48.00 17.63
N GLY A 191 77.74 -48.08 18.80
CA GLY A 191 77.48 -49.06 19.84
C GLY A 191 76.10 -48.93 20.48
N LEU A 192 75.68 -49.96 21.21
CA LEU A 192 74.35 -50.07 21.82
C LEU A 192 74.09 -48.90 22.80
N MET A 193 75.08 -48.52 23.60
CA MET A 193 75.03 -47.38 24.51
C MET A 193 75.00 -46.03 23.79
N ALA A 194 75.67 -45.92 22.64
CA ALA A 194 75.62 -44.71 21.81
C ALA A 194 74.21 -44.52 21.20
N ARG A 195 73.59 -45.61 20.70
CA ARG A 195 72.20 -45.56 20.19
C ARG A 195 71.16 -45.35 21.30
N LYS A 196 71.36 -45.92 22.49
CA LYS A 196 70.57 -45.59 23.68
C LYS A 196 70.63 -44.09 23.96
N ARG A 197 71.84 -43.51 23.98
CA ARG A 197 72.01 -42.07 24.19
C ARG A 197 71.30 -41.22 23.12
N GLN A 198 71.37 -41.62 21.85
CA GLN A 198 70.65 -40.94 20.76
C GLN A 198 69.12 -41.03 20.95
N LEU A 199 68.61 -42.16 21.45
CA LEU A 199 67.19 -42.35 21.80
C LEU A 199 66.78 -41.46 22.99
N ASP A 200 67.60 -41.38 24.03
CA ASP A 200 67.39 -40.50 25.19
C ASP A 200 67.38 -39.02 24.74
N GLU A 201 68.31 -38.62 23.87
CA GLU A 201 68.40 -37.27 23.29
C GLU A 201 67.27 -36.96 22.29
N ALA A 202 66.71 -37.95 21.59
CA ALA A 202 65.51 -37.78 20.76
C ALA A 202 64.23 -37.64 21.60
N SER A 203 64.09 -38.46 22.63
CA SER A 203 62.95 -38.44 23.55
C SER A 203 62.88 -37.12 24.33
N ALA A 204 64.02 -36.66 24.87
CA ALA A 204 64.12 -35.38 25.56
C ALA A 204 63.76 -34.18 24.65
N ARG A 205 64.11 -34.22 23.35
CA ARG A 205 63.66 -33.20 22.38
C ARG A 205 62.15 -33.22 22.19
N ALA A 206 61.53 -34.39 22.06
CA ALA A 206 60.08 -34.52 21.94
C ALA A 206 59.33 -33.99 23.19
N ASP A 207 59.82 -34.33 24.40
CA ASP A 207 59.20 -33.91 25.66
C ASP A 207 59.34 -32.42 25.97
N VAL A 208 60.33 -31.72 25.39
CA VAL A 208 60.40 -30.24 25.40
C VAL A 208 59.44 -29.62 24.38
N LEU A 209 59.32 -30.20 23.18
CA LEU A 209 58.50 -29.65 22.10
C LEU A 209 56.99 -29.77 22.37
N ARG A 210 56.54 -30.84 23.03
CA ARG A 210 55.12 -31.05 23.41
C ARG A 210 54.51 -29.87 24.19
N PRO A 211 55.06 -29.42 25.34
CA PRO A 211 54.51 -28.28 26.09
C PRO A 211 54.67 -26.93 25.35
N GLU A 212 55.71 -26.73 24.52
CA GLU A 212 55.80 -25.54 23.66
C GLU A 212 54.63 -25.46 22.68
N ILE A 213 54.32 -26.58 22.01
CA ILE A 213 53.21 -26.71 21.05
C ILE A 213 51.86 -26.48 21.74
N ASP A 214 51.65 -27.04 22.94
CA ASP A 214 50.43 -26.84 23.73
C ASP A 214 50.23 -25.38 24.17
N ALA A 215 51.31 -24.69 24.57
CA ALA A 215 51.26 -23.28 24.92
C ALA A 215 50.94 -22.40 23.71
N MET A 216 51.55 -22.69 22.56
CA MET A 216 51.27 -21.98 21.31
C MET A 216 49.83 -22.22 20.81
N GLN A 217 49.29 -23.45 20.91
CA GLN A 217 47.89 -23.74 20.59
C GLN A 217 46.93 -22.91 21.45
N LYS A 218 47.13 -22.90 22.78
CA LYS A 218 46.30 -22.11 23.72
C LYS A 218 46.35 -20.61 23.41
N LYS A 219 47.51 -20.06 23.01
CA LYS A 219 47.60 -18.66 22.57
C LYS A 219 46.87 -18.43 21.25
N ARG A 220 47.04 -19.31 20.27
CA ARG A 220 46.43 -19.25 18.94
C ARG A 220 44.89 -19.28 19.01
N ASP A 221 44.32 -20.14 19.84
CA ASP A 221 42.88 -20.24 20.02
C ASP A 221 42.31 -19.06 20.83
N SER A 222 43.09 -18.49 21.76
CA SER A 222 42.76 -17.22 22.42
C SER A 222 42.67 -16.05 21.42
N LEU A 223 43.64 -15.91 20.51
CA LEU A 223 43.58 -14.92 19.43
C LEU A 223 42.40 -15.14 18.48
N GLN A 224 42.08 -16.40 18.15
CA GLN A 224 40.89 -16.73 17.35
C GLN A 224 39.59 -16.31 18.06
N SER A 225 39.48 -16.54 19.36
CA SER A 225 38.34 -16.09 20.17
C SER A 225 38.22 -14.56 20.21
N MET A 226 39.35 -13.86 20.46
CA MET A 226 39.41 -12.39 20.45
C MET A 226 39.03 -11.79 19.09
N GLY A 227 39.52 -12.38 17.99
CA GLY A 227 39.17 -11.97 16.63
C GLY A 227 37.68 -12.15 16.32
N ASN A 228 37.09 -13.28 16.74
CA ASN A 228 35.65 -13.54 16.57
C ASN A 228 34.79 -12.53 17.35
N MET A 229 35.10 -12.28 18.62
CA MET A 229 34.38 -11.30 19.45
C MET A 229 34.48 -9.88 18.86
N LEU A 230 35.64 -9.49 18.34
CA LEU A 230 35.81 -8.18 17.68
C LEU A 230 35.07 -8.09 16.34
N ALA A 231 35.01 -9.19 15.57
CA ALA A 231 34.24 -9.25 14.33
C ALA A 231 32.72 -9.17 14.57
N GLU A 232 32.22 -9.80 15.64
CA GLU A 232 30.82 -9.71 16.05
C GLU A 232 30.47 -8.31 16.59
N ALA A 233 31.32 -7.73 17.43
CA ALA A 233 31.14 -6.36 17.94
C ALA A 233 31.07 -5.32 16.81
N VAL A 234 31.98 -5.38 15.83
CA VAL A 234 31.97 -4.48 14.65
C VAL A 234 30.74 -4.73 13.77
N ARG A 235 30.27 -5.98 13.63
CA ARG A 235 29.03 -6.29 12.91
C ARG A 235 27.81 -5.70 13.62
N GLY A 236 27.73 -5.83 14.94
CA GLY A 236 26.69 -5.24 15.77
C GLY A 236 26.66 -3.71 15.68
N GLN A 237 27.83 -3.06 15.78
CA GLN A 237 27.96 -1.62 15.60
C GLN A 237 27.49 -1.17 14.21
N LYS A 238 27.97 -1.80 13.13
CA LYS A 238 27.53 -1.47 11.76
C LYS A 238 26.03 -1.67 11.56
N GLY A 239 25.43 -2.72 12.16
CA GLY A 239 23.98 -2.94 12.15
C GLY A 239 23.19 -1.90 12.96
N SER A 240 23.74 -1.40 14.07
CA SER A 240 23.12 -0.29 14.81
C SER A 240 23.22 1.04 14.07
N LEU A 241 24.33 1.28 13.35
CA LEU A 241 24.54 2.49 12.56
C LEU A 241 23.56 2.56 11.38
N THR A 242 23.45 1.49 10.58
CA THR A 242 22.52 1.48 9.44
C THR A 242 21.06 1.56 9.88
N ARG A 243 20.72 1.05 11.08
CA ARG A 243 19.41 1.26 11.69
C ARG A 243 19.19 2.73 12.08
N LEU A 244 20.14 3.37 12.76
CA LEU A 244 20.05 4.79 13.12
C LEU A 244 19.99 5.70 11.89
N GLU A 245 20.73 5.38 10.83
CA GLU A 245 20.65 6.05 9.53
C GLU A 245 19.26 5.89 8.90
N ALA A 246 18.66 4.69 8.96
CA ALA A 246 17.31 4.46 8.45
C ALA A 246 16.23 5.20 9.27
N GLU A 247 16.34 5.21 10.60
CA GLU A 247 15.43 5.96 11.50
C GLU A 247 15.56 7.49 11.29
N LEU A 248 16.78 8.00 11.09
CA LEU A 248 17.04 9.41 10.75
C LEU A 248 16.51 9.77 9.35
N ASN A 249 16.68 8.91 8.36
CA ASN A 249 16.16 9.12 7.00
C ASN A 249 14.62 9.09 6.96
N ALA A 250 13.98 8.24 7.79
CA ALA A 250 12.53 8.25 7.96
C ALA A 250 12.03 9.54 8.62
N SER A 251 12.67 9.95 9.73
CA SER A 251 12.31 11.18 10.46
C SER A 251 12.51 12.45 9.62
N THR A 252 13.61 12.56 8.88
CA THR A 252 13.86 13.72 8.00
C THR A 252 12.87 13.78 6.84
N LEU A 253 12.50 12.65 6.23
CA LEU A 253 11.44 12.59 5.22
C LEU A 253 10.07 13.00 5.79
N GLU A 254 9.77 12.62 7.02
CA GLU A 254 8.53 13.01 7.70
C GLU A 254 8.51 14.51 8.04
N HIS A 255 9.62 15.07 8.54
CA HIS A 255 9.78 16.52 8.73
C HIS A 255 9.60 17.31 7.44
N VAL A 256 10.17 16.86 6.30
CA VAL A 256 9.98 17.52 5.00
C VAL A 256 8.51 17.47 4.54
N LYS A 257 7.81 16.35 4.74
CA LYS A 257 6.37 16.25 4.45
C LYS A 257 5.54 17.20 5.31
N LEU A 258 5.85 17.29 6.61
CA LEU A 258 5.14 18.16 7.55
C LEU A 258 5.38 19.65 7.27
N ASP A 259 6.62 20.04 6.95
CA ASP A 259 6.94 21.41 6.52
C ASP A 259 6.26 21.76 5.18
N GLN A 260 6.27 20.86 4.19
CA GLN A 260 5.53 21.06 2.95
C GLN A 260 4.02 21.23 3.20
N ALA A 261 3.42 20.39 4.04
CA ALA A 261 2.01 20.49 4.42
C ALA A 261 1.70 21.79 5.17
N ALA A 262 2.57 22.23 6.08
CA ALA A 262 2.43 23.50 6.80
C ALA A 262 2.51 24.71 5.85
N ARG A 263 3.45 24.72 4.91
CA ARG A 263 3.57 25.78 3.88
C ARG A 263 2.34 25.82 2.96
N GLN A 264 1.85 24.66 2.52
CA GLN A 264 0.63 24.56 1.72
C GLN A 264 -0.61 25.02 2.51
N GLY A 265 -0.70 24.66 3.79
CA GLY A 265 -1.75 25.13 4.70
C GLY A 265 -1.73 26.65 4.90
N ALA A 266 -0.56 27.24 5.14
CA ALA A 266 -0.40 28.69 5.29
C ALA A 266 -0.74 29.45 4.00
N ALA A 267 -0.28 28.97 2.84
CA ALA A 267 -0.64 29.55 1.55
C ALA A 267 -2.15 29.47 1.27
N ARG A 268 -2.79 28.34 1.59
CA ARG A 268 -4.25 28.18 1.46
C ARG A 268 -5.02 29.08 2.43
N LEU A 269 -4.55 29.25 3.67
CA LEU A 269 -5.17 30.16 4.63
C LEU A 269 -5.09 31.62 4.14
N SER A 270 -3.91 32.07 3.71
CA SER A 270 -3.71 33.41 3.16
C SER A 270 -4.60 33.68 1.93
N ALA A 271 -4.76 32.68 1.04
CA ALA A 271 -5.68 32.78 -0.10
C ALA A 271 -7.15 32.88 0.34
N ILE A 272 -7.57 32.12 1.36
CA ILE A 272 -8.93 32.21 1.94
C ILE A 272 -9.16 33.56 2.62
N GLU A 273 -8.16 34.12 3.28
CA GLU A 273 -8.24 35.44 3.93
C GLU A 273 -8.36 36.57 2.90
N ALA A 274 -7.56 36.54 1.84
CA ALA A 274 -7.68 37.47 0.71
C ALA A 274 -9.05 37.37 0.02
N GLU A 275 -9.54 36.16 -0.25
CA GLU A 275 -10.85 35.94 -0.86
C GLU A 275 -12.01 36.39 0.04
N ARG A 276 -11.92 36.17 1.36
CA ARG A 276 -12.88 36.72 2.32
C ARG A 276 -12.86 38.25 2.36
N GLY A 277 -11.69 38.86 2.15
CA GLY A 277 -11.56 40.31 1.97
C GLY A 277 -12.29 40.80 0.71
N ARG A 278 -12.04 40.15 -0.44
CA ARG A 278 -12.71 40.46 -1.73
C ARG A 278 -14.23 40.35 -1.61
N ILE A 279 -14.74 39.24 -1.07
CA ILE A 279 -16.18 39.02 -0.89
C ILE A 279 -16.80 40.04 0.08
N ALA A 280 -16.06 40.52 1.10
CA ALA A 280 -16.55 41.56 2.00
C ALA A 280 -16.66 42.92 1.31
N GLU A 281 -15.74 43.25 0.40
CA GLU A 281 -15.77 44.48 -0.41
C GLU A 281 -16.90 44.41 -1.46
N GLU A 282 -17.03 43.29 -2.17
CA GLU A 282 -18.10 43.06 -3.15
C GLU A 282 -19.49 43.11 -2.49
N ARG A 283 -19.63 42.61 -1.25
CA ARG A 283 -20.87 42.75 -0.49
C ARG A 283 -21.14 44.19 -0.06
N ARG A 284 -20.10 44.96 0.33
CA ARG A 284 -20.26 46.39 0.67
C ARG A 284 -20.77 47.19 -0.53
N HIS A 285 -20.17 47.01 -1.71
CA HIS A 285 -20.63 47.69 -2.93
C HIS A 285 -22.03 47.24 -3.38
N ALA A 286 -22.43 45.99 -3.11
CA ALA A 286 -23.80 45.56 -3.32
C ALA A 286 -24.78 46.19 -2.31
N GLU A 287 -24.41 46.29 -1.03
CA GLU A 287 -25.18 46.99 0.02
C GLU A 287 -25.35 48.49 -0.33
N GLU A 288 -24.29 49.15 -0.80
CA GLU A 288 -24.28 50.54 -1.27
C GLU A 288 -25.17 50.73 -2.51
N SER A 289 -25.00 49.89 -3.54
CA SER A 289 -25.78 49.98 -4.80
C SER A 289 -27.27 49.66 -4.61
N ILE A 290 -27.63 48.82 -3.64
CA ILE A 290 -29.03 48.59 -3.25
C ILE A 290 -29.61 49.85 -2.62
N ALA A 291 -28.92 50.47 -1.67
CA ALA A 291 -29.40 51.69 -1.01
C ALA A 291 -29.55 52.88 -2.00
N GLU A 292 -28.65 53.01 -2.98
CA GLU A 292 -28.80 53.98 -4.07
C GLU A 292 -30.04 53.68 -4.93
N ALA A 293 -30.27 52.41 -5.29
CA ALA A 293 -31.43 52.01 -6.09
C ALA A 293 -32.77 52.13 -5.34
N GLU A 294 -32.78 51.90 -4.02
CA GLU A 294 -33.95 52.13 -3.16
C GLU A 294 -34.30 53.63 -3.10
N LEU A 295 -33.30 54.51 -2.88
CA LEU A 295 -33.51 55.96 -2.86
C LEU A 295 -33.99 56.50 -4.22
N MET A 296 -33.41 56.06 -5.32
CA MET A 296 -33.92 56.39 -6.67
C MET A 296 -35.34 55.86 -6.91
N GLY A 297 -35.71 54.73 -6.28
CA GLY A 297 -37.06 54.18 -6.29
C GLY A 297 -38.07 55.05 -5.51
N GLU A 298 -37.68 55.58 -4.36
CA GLU A 298 -38.49 56.53 -3.58
C GLU A 298 -38.69 57.86 -4.31
N GLU A 299 -37.64 58.42 -4.92
CA GLU A 299 -37.75 59.63 -5.77
C GLU A 299 -38.67 59.39 -7.00
N ALA A 300 -38.55 58.23 -7.63
CA ALA A 300 -39.43 57.84 -8.75
C ALA A 300 -40.89 57.65 -8.31
N ALA A 301 -41.14 57.14 -7.10
CA ALA A 301 -42.48 56.98 -6.56
C ALA A 301 -43.14 58.35 -6.27
N LEU A 302 -42.40 59.27 -5.63
CA LEU A 302 -42.88 60.63 -5.33
C LEU A 302 -43.20 61.43 -6.60
N THR A 303 -42.34 61.37 -7.62
CA THR A 303 -42.59 62.05 -8.90
C THR A 303 -43.78 61.42 -9.66
N LEU A 304 -44.01 60.12 -9.52
CA LEU A 304 -45.20 59.45 -10.09
C LEU A 304 -46.50 59.81 -9.35
N GLU A 305 -46.46 60.03 -8.04
CA GLU A 305 -47.60 60.56 -7.28
C GLU A 305 -47.93 62.00 -7.70
N GLU A 306 -46.92 62.88 -7.83
CA GLU A 306 -47.12 64.26 -8.29
C GLU A 306 -47.73 64.30 -9.70
N LEU A 307 -47.17 63.52 -10.65
CA LEU A 307 -47.71 63.40 -12.01
C LEU A 307 -49.13 62.80 -12.02
N GLY A 308 -49.45 61.92 -11.07
CA GLY A 308 -50.80 61.40 -10.87
C GLY A 308 -51.81 62.47 -10.47
N LEU A 309 -51.42 63.35 -9.53
CA LEU A 309 -52.24 64.49 -9.11
C LEU A 309 -52.44 65.50 -10.24
N GLN A 310 -51.36 65.88 -10.95
CA GLN A 310 -51.43 66.76 -12.12
C GLN A 310 -52.34 66.18 -13.24
N LEU A 311 -52.32 64.85 -13.43
CA LEU A 311 -53.18 64.18 -14.40
C LEU A 311 -54.66 64.21 -14.02
N GLU A 312 -55.01 64.05 -12.74
CA GLU A 312 -56.41 64.18 -12.29
C GLU A 312 -56.91 65.64 -12.31
N GLU A 313 -56.06 66.61 -11.98
CA GLU A 313 -56.39 68.03 -12.15
C GLU A 313 -56.66 68.36 -13.62
N ALA A 314 -55.79 67.94 -14.54
CA ALA A 314 -55.98 68.12 -15.99
C ALA A 314 -57.23 67.39 -16.52
N ARG A 315 -57.58 66.21 -15.98
CA ARG A 315 -58.84 65.50 -16.29
C ARG A 315 -60.06 66.31 -15.85
N LEU A 316 -60.02 66.88 -14.64
CA LEU A 316 -61.10 67.69 -14.08
C LEU A 316 -61.24 69.05 -14.80
N GLU A 317 -60.13 69.69 -15.19
CA GLU A 317 -60.15 70.87 -16.07
C GLU A 317 -60.80 70.56 -17.43
N ARG A 318 -60.41 69.43 -18.05
CA ARG A 318 -60.96 69.00 -19.35
C ARG A 318 -62.46 68.75 -19.25
N LEU A 319 -62.92 68.02 -18.22
CA LEU A 319 -64.35 67.78 -17.99
C LEU A 319 -65.11 69.11 -17.79
N ASN A 320 -64.57 70.03 -16.98
CA ASN A 320 -65.15 71.36 -16.80
C ASN A 320 -65.17 72.17 -18.10
N ALA A 321 -64.20 72.02 -19.00
CA ALA A 321 -64.21 72.65 -20.32
C ALA A 321 -65.25 72.02 -21.26
N GLU A 322 -65.36 70.69 -21.27
CA GLU A 322 -66.34 69.91 -22.04
C GLU A 322 -67.79 70.29 -21.64
N THR A 323 -68.10 70.31 -20.34
CA THR A 323 -69.43 70.73 -19.84
C THR A 323 -69.73 72.21 -20.15
N ARG A 324 -68.74 73.11 -20.04
CA ARG A 324 -68.91 74.52 -20.43
C ARG A 324 -69.20 74.68 -21.93
N LEU A 325 -68.52 73.89 -22.78
CA LEU A 325 -68.73 73.88 -24.22
C LEU A 325 -70.11 73.32 -24.60
N GLU A 326 -70.58 72.26 -23.94
CA GLU A 326 -71.92 71.72 -24.17
C GLU A 326 -73.02 72.71 -23.73
N LEU A 327 -72.88 73.33 -22.56
CA LEU A 327 -73.81 74.37 -22.09
C LEU A 327 -73.85 75.56 -23.05
N ALA A 328 -72.72 75.97 -23.61
CA ALA A 328 -72.65 77.03 -24.62
C ALA A 328 -73.32 76.62 -25.94
N ARG A 329 -73.10 75.38 -26.41
CA ARG A 329 -73.75 74.83 -27.62
C ARG A 329 -75.27 74.73 -27.46
N ASN A 330 -75.77 74.32 -26.31
CA ASN A 330 -77.21 74.23 -26.07
C ASN A 330 -77.84 75.63 -25.99
N LYS A 331 -77.22 76.60 -25.31
CA LYS A 331 -77.65 78.01 -25.35
C LYS A 331 -77.65 78.60 -26.76
N ALA A 332 -76.67 78.24 -27.60
CA ALA A 332 -76.65 78.66 -29.01
C ALA A 332 -77.82 78.06 -29.81
N ARG A 333 -78.08 76.76 -29.66
CA ARG A 333 -79.24 76.08 -30.29
C ARG A 333 -80.58 76.67 -29.85
N ASP A 334 -80.75 76.98 -28.56
CA ASP A 334 -81.97 77.62 -28.06
C ASP A 334 -82.15 79.02 -28.66
N ALA A 335 -81.07 79.81 -28.76
CA ALA A 335 -81.09 81.12 -29.41
C ALA A 335 -81.36 81.04 -30.92
N GLU A 336 -80.81 80.04 -31.62
CA GLU A 336 -81.11 79.75 -33.02
C GLU A 336 -82.57 79.35 -33.21
N ARG A 337 -83.14 78.55 -32.30
CA ARG A 337 -84.54 78.15 -32.33
C ARG A 337 -85.47 79.33 -32.13
N VAL A 338 -85.21 80.18 -31.13
CA VAL A 338 -85.95 81.43 -30.89
C VAL A 338 -85.82 82.39 -32.08
N LEU A 339 -84.64 82.50 -32.69
CA LEU A 339 -84.45 83.30 -33.91
C LEU A 339 -85.25 82.74 -35.10
N HIS A 340 -85.38 81.42 -35.22
CA HIS A 340 -86.20 80.78 -36.25
C HIS A 340 -87.69 80.99 -36.00
N GLU A 341 -88.16 80.82 -34.75
CA GLU A 341 -89.53 81.13 -34.31
C GLU A 341 -89.89 82.60 -34.62
N ILE A 342 -89.00 83.56 -34.31
CA ILE A 342 -89.17 84.98 -34.63
C ILE A 342 -89.20 85.22 -36.14
N LYS A 343 -88.34 84.58 -36.94
CA LYS A 343 -88.34 84.70 -38.41
C LYS A 343 -89.62 84.15 -39.04
N LEU A 344 -90.14 83.03 -38.54
CA LEU A 344 -91.42 82.48 -38.99
C LEU A 344 -92.60 83.40 -38.61
N ALA A 345 -92.60 83.95 -37.39
CA ALA A 345 -93.61 84.90 -36.94
C ALA A 345 -93.59 86.20 -37.76
N LEU A 346 -92.40 86.74 -38.06
CA LEU A 346 -92.21 87.89 -38.95
C LEU A 346 -92.73 87.57 -40.36
N HIS A 347 -92.32 86.45 -40.95
CA HIS A 347 -92.75 86.10 -42.30
C HIS A 347 -94.27 85.84 -42.39
N SER A 348 -94.87 85.26 -41.35
CA SER A 348 -96.33 85.12 -41.26
C SER A 348 -97.03 86.48 -41.15
N ALA A 349 -96.46 87.44 -40.40
CA ALA A 349 -96.96 88.80 -40.33
C ALA A 349 -96.81 89.55 -41.66
N GLU A 350 -95.68 89.42 -42.35
CA GLU A 350 -95.44 89.96 -43.70
C GLU A 350 -96.44 89.39 -44.72
N GLN A 351 -96.61 88.06 -44.75
CA GLN A 351 -97.62 87.40 -45.58
C GLN A 351 -99.03 87.90 -45.29
N LYS A 352 -99.38 88.12 -44.02
CA LYS A 352 -100.71 88.59 -43.61
C LYS A 352 -100.93 90.08 -43.91
N VAL A 353 -99.89 90.92 -43.81
CA VAL A 353 -99.91 92.30 -44.29
C VAL A 353 -100.05 92.34 -45.82
N ALA A 354 -99.37 91.45 -46.55
CA ALA A 354 -99.51 91.31 -47.99
C ALA A 354 -100.90 90.80 -48.39
N GLU A 355 -101.46 89.80 -47.68
CA GLU A 355 -102.82 89.29 -47.86
C GLU A 355 -103.86 90.39 -47.62
N LEU A 356 -103.74 91.15 -46.53
CA LEU A 356 -104.63 92.27 -46.22
C LEU A 356 -104.48 93.43 -47.21
N SER A 357 -103.26 93.71 -47.68
CA SER A 357 -103.00 94.71 -48.73
C SER A 357 -103.54 94.29 -50.10
N ARG A 358 -103.51 92.98 -50.39
CA ARG A 358 -104.07 92.39 -51.62
C ARG A 358 -105.59 92.35 -51.55
N ARG A 359 -106.18 91.96 -50.41
CA ARG A 359 -107.63 92.12 -50.15
C ARG A 359 -108.07 93.57 -50.22
N GLY A 360 -107.28 94.52 -49.71
CA GLY A 360 -107.58 95.94 -49.82
C GLY A 360 -107.67 96.42 -51.26
N ARG A 361 -106.79 95.92 -52.14
CA ARG A 361 -106.89 96.11 -53.60
C ARG A 361 -108.07 95.34 -54.19
N GLU A 362 -108.17 94.03 -54.00
CA GLU A 362 -109.31 93.20 -54.46
C GLU A 362 -110.69 93.68 -53.99
N LEU A 363 -110.77 94.51 -52.95
CA LEU A 363 -111.98 95.18 -52.47
C LEU A 363 -112.18 96.56 -53.12
N ALA A 364 -111.13 97.35 -53.33
CA ALA A 364 -111.22 98.59 -54.11
C ALA A 364 -111.52 98.29 -55.60
N ASP A 365 -110.77 97.37 -56.20
CA ASP A 365 -110.99 96.81 -57.53
C ASP A 365 -112.40 96.19 -57.63
N ARG A 366 -112.95 95.64 -56.53
CA ARG A 366 -114.34 95.14 -56.48
C ARG A 366 -115.37 96.24 -56.31
N ASP A 367 -115.12 97.31 -55.55
CA ASP A 367 -116.06 98.43 -55.46
C ASP A 367 -116.15 99.15 -56.83
N GLU A 368 -115.01 99.31 -57.51
CA GLU A 368 -114.94 99.80 -58.90
C GLU A 368 -115.65 98.83 -59.86
N GLN A 369 -115.32 97.54 -59.83
CA GLN A 369 -116.03 96.53 -60.65
C GLN A 369 -117.49 96.33 -60.25
N LEU A 370 -117.94 96.65 -59.02
CA LEU A 370 -119.35 96.58 -58.63
C LEU A 370 -120.11 97.86 -59.03
N GLN A 371 -119.42 98.99 -59.20
CA GLN A 371 -119.97 100.15 -59.88
C GLN A 371 -120.11 99.85 -61.39
N GLU A 372 -119.01 99.48 -62.07
CA GLU A 372 -119.04 99.07 -63.48
C GLU A 372 -120.02 97.92 -63.72
N ARG A 373 -120.08 96.90 -62.86
CA ARG A 373 -120.97 95.74 -63.02
C ARG A 373 -122.37 95.95 -62.46
N LEU A 374 -122.66 97.04 -61.75
CA LEU A 374 -124.03 97.54 -61.60
C LEU A 374 -124.51 98.17 -62.93
N GLU A 375 -123.66 98.95 -63.60
CA GLU A 375 -123.95 99.48 -64.94
C GLU A 375 -124.03 98.34 -65.98
N THR A 376 -123.18 97.32 -65.87
CA THR A 376 -123.08 96.22 -66.84
C THR A 376 -124.13 95.13 -66.59
N LEU A 377 -124.49 94.74 -65.35
CA LEU A 377 -125.59 93.79 -65.11
C LEU A 377 -126.98 94.38 -65.42
N VAL A 378 -127.10 95.69 -65.56
CA VAL A 378 -128.27 96.34 -66.15
C VAL A 378 -128.38 96.06 -67.67
N GLY A 379 -127.28 95.68 -68.34
CA GLY A 379 -127.25 95.23 -69.74
C GLY A 379 -127.10 93.71 -69.93
N GLU A 380 -126.23 93.04 -69.17
CA GLU A 380 -125.90 91.60 -69.29
C GLU A 380 -126.98 90.65 -68.72
N ALA A 381 -128.20 91.14 -68.49
CA ALA A 381 -129.37 90.29 -68.28
C ALA A 381 -129.76 89.50 -69.55
N GLU A 382 -129.21 89.84 -70.72
CA GLU A 382 -129.51 89.23 -72.03
C GLU A 382 -128.62 87.99 -72.38
N THR A 383 -128.48 87.07 -71.42
CA THR A 383 -128.37 85.59 -71.59
C THR A 383 -127.08 84.87 -72.09
N VAL A 384 -126.64 83.88 -71.27
CA VAL A 384 -126.32 82.45 -71.59
C VAL A 384 -124.86 81.93 -71.81
N ASP A 385 -124.63 80.71 -71.27
CA ASP A 385 -123.44 79.82 -71.26
C ASP A 385 -123.36 78.86 -72.50
N GLU A 386 -122.70 77.69 -72.64
CA GLU A 386 -121.84 76.68 -71.92
C GLU A 386 -121.10 75.86 -73.05
N ALA A 387 -120.17 74.88 -72.94
CA ALA A 387 -119.16 74.36 -71.99
C ALA A 387 -118.40 73.16 -72.67
N VAL A 388 -117.79 72.22 -71.89
CA VAL A 388 -117.34 70.83 -72.26
C VAL A 388 -116.28 70.66 -73.40
N PRO A 389 -115.72 69.45 -73.74
CA PRO A 389 -115.70 68.12 -73.06
C PRO A 389 -114.34 67.32 -72.99
N GLU A 390 -114.13 66.64 -71.85
CA GLU A 390 -113.93 65.17 -71.68
C GLU A 390 -112.75 64.34 -72.28
N GLU A 391 -112.02 64.72 -73.34
CA GLU A 391 -111.07 63.79 -74.01
C GLU A 391 -109.91 63.26 -73.12
N ALA A 392 -109.50 64.03 -72.09
CA ALA A 392 -108.38 63.70 -71.21
C ALA A 392 -108.56 62.45 -70.34
N LEU A 393 -109.79 61.93 -70.18
CA LEU A 393 -110.10 60.89 -69.18
C LEU A 393 -109.46 59.52 -69.48
N GLN A 394 -109.31 59.15 -70.76
CA GLN A 394 -108.85 57.79 -71.10
C GLN A 394 -107.34 57.58 -70.96
N MET A 395 -106.52 58.62 -71.12
CA MET A 395 -105.05 58.50 -71.03
C MET A 395 -104.58 58.08 -69.62
N ALA A 396 -105.24 58.61 -68.58
CA ALA A 396 -104.85 58.38 -67.18
C ALA A 396 -105.00 56.92 -66.70
N LEU A 397 -105.82 56.11 -67.38
CA LEU A 397 -106.08 54.73 -66.99
C LEU A 397 -104.94 53.77 -67.39
N ALA A 398 -104.29 54.02 -68.53
CA ALA A 398 -103.26 53.13 -69.06
C ALA A 398 -101.92 53.21 -68.30
N GLU A 399 -101.56 54.38 -67.76
CA GLU A 399 -100.28 54.55 -67.04
C GLU A 399 -100.24 53.78 -65.71
N ARG A 400 -101.41 53.54 -65.10
CA ARG A 400 -101.50 52.88 -63.79
C ARG A 400 -101.02 51.43 -63.83
N GLU A 401 -101.47 50.64 -64.81
CA GLU A 401 -101.22 49.18 -64.83
C GLU A 401 -99.72 48.84 -64.92
N ALA A 402 -98.93 49.68 -65.57
CA ALA A 402 -97.48 49.53 -65.66
C ALA A 402 -96.79 49.65 -64.28
N ARG A 403 -97.30 50.51 -63.38
CA ARG A 403 -96.69 50.78 -62.07
C ARG A 403 -97.01 49.73 -61.01
N ASP A 404 -98.22 49.17 -61.05
CA ASP A 404 -98.62 48.07 -60.15
C ASP A 404 -97.70 46.83 -60.34
N GLY A 405 -97.18 46.61 -61.56
CA GLY A 405 -96.23 45.54 -61.87
C GLY A 405 -94.81 45.73 -61.28
N GLU A 406 -94.24 46.93 -61.38
CA GLU A 406 -92.90 47.25 -60.84
C GLU A 406 -92.84 47.05 -59.31
N VAL A 407 -93.93 47.40 -58.61
CA VAL A 407 -94.05 47.28 -57.15
C VAL A 407 -94.03 45.81 -56.69
N SER A 408 -94.59 44.87 -57.46
CA SER A 408 -94.57 43.45 -57.09
C SER A 408 -93.14 42.89 -57.11
N ALA A 409 -92.40 43.11 -58.19
CA ALA A 409 -91.05 42.58 -58.36
C ALA A 409 -90.04 43.11 -57.31
N ALA A 410 -90.28 44.31 -56.76
CA ALA A 410 -89.50 44.86 -55.67
C ALA A 410 -89.74 44.14 -54.33
N ARG A 411 -91.00 43.74 -54.05
CA ARG A 411 -91.38 43.05 -52.81
C ARG A 411 -90.78 41.65 -52.71
N ASP A 412 -90.77 40.90 -53.80
CA ASP A 412 -90.23 39.53 -53.81
C ASP A 412 -88.71 39.50 -53.54
N ARG A 413 -87.97 40.47 -54.07
CA ARG A 413 -86.53 40.63 -53.79
C ARG A 413 -86.24 40.97 -52.33
N LEU A 414 -87.09 41.80 -51.70
CA LEU A 414 -86.96 42.13 -50.28
C LEU A 414 -87.13 40.87 -49.41
N ASN A 415 -88.17 40.07 -49.66
CA ASN A 415 -88.43 38.84 -48.93
C ASN A 415 -87.25 37.84 -49.02
N GLN A 416 -86.67 37.66 -50.21
CA GLN A 416 -85.51 36.76 -50.41
C GLN A 416 -84.25 37.21 -49.64
N LEU A 417 -84.03 38.52 -49.49
CA LEU A 417 -82.92 39.07 -48.72
C LEU A 417 -83.15 38.94 -47.21
N THR A 418 -84.39 39.16 -46.74
CA THR A 418 -84.77 39.01 -45.33
C THR A 418 -84.56 37.59 -44.82
N GLU A 419 -84.93 36.57 -45.59
CA GLU A 419 -84.79 35.18 -45.13
C GLU A 419 -83.32 34.71 -45.15
N ARG A 420 -82.52 35.16 -46.12
CA ARG A 420 -81.05 34.97 -46.10
C ARG A 420 -80.39 35.61 -44.89
N MET A 421 -80.87 36.78 -44.45
CA MET A 421 -80.36 37.45 -43.26
C MET A 421 -80.63 36.59 -42.00
N ARG A 422 -81.83 36.01 -41.89
CA ARG A 422 -82.18 35.07 -40.80
C ARG A 422 -81.28 33.85 -40.78
N GLU A 423 -81.07 33.17 -41.91
CA GLU A 423 -80.19 31.99 -41.96
C GLU A 423 -78.77 32.30 -41.46
N ILE A 424 -78.22 33.44 -41.86
CA ILE A 424 -76.86 33.85 -41.48
C ILE A 424 -76.79 34.21 -39.99
N THR A 425 -77.76 34.95 -39.46
CA THR A 425 -77.84 35.28 -38.03
C THR A 425 -78.02 34.03 -37.16
N GLN A 426 -78.83 33.06 -37.59
CA GLN A 426 -79.02 31.79 -36.89
C GLN A 426 -77.70 31.00 -36.81
N ARG A 427 -77.00 30.82 -37.93
CA ARG A 427 -75.69 30.13 -37.97
C ARG A 427 -74.63 30.87 -37.15
N GLN A 428 -74.66 32.20 -37.12
CA GLN A 428 -73.77 33.00 -36.26
C GLN A 428 -74.05 32.77 -34.77
N HIS A 429 -75.33 32.68 -34.38
CA HIS A 429 -75.72 32.42 -33.00
C HIS A 429 -75.32 31.00 -32.55
N GLU A 430 -75.57 29.99 -33.39
CA GLU A 430 -75.18 28.59 -33.15
C GLU A 430 -73.65 28.45 -32.99
N ALA A 431 -72.87 29.07 -33.89
CA ALA A 431 -71.41 29.06 -33.80
C ALA A 431 -70.88 29.75 -32.53
N ASN A 432 -71.48 30.88 -32.14
CA ASN A 432 -71.12 31.57 -30.90
C ASN A 432 -71.54 30.79 -29.64
N ALA A 433 -72.65 30.05 -29.68
CA ALA A 433 -73.10 29.21 -28.56
C ALA A 433 -72.25 27.95 -28.36
N ALA A 434 -71.70 27.37 -29.44
CA ALA A 434 -70.80 26.22 -29.37
C ALA A 434 -69.36 26.59 -28.94
N LEU A 435 -68.94 27.84 -29.16
CA LEU A 435 -67.56 28.28 -28.95
C LEU A 435 -67.03 28.17 -27.50
N PRO A 436 -67.82 28.41 -26.42
CA PRO A 436 -67.37 28.18 -25.05
C PRO A 436 -67.08 26.70 -24.77
N ALA A 437 -68.01 25.79 -25.11
CA ALA A 437 -67.86 24.35 -24.88
C ALA A 437 -66.65 23.76 -25.62
N LEU A 438 -66.37 24.25 -26.85
CA LEU A 438 -65.17 23.86 -27.60
C LEU A 438 -63.86 24.38 -26.97
N ARG A 439 -63.89 25.53 -26.28
CA ARG A 439 -62.73 26.07 -25.54
C ARG A 439 -62.49 25.30 -24.25
N GLU A 440 -63.55 24.98 -23.52
CA GLU A 440 -63.52 24.17 -22.31
C GLU A 440 -63.00 22.76 -22.61
N ALA A 441 -63.57 22.06 -23.59
CA ALA A 441 -63.08 20.76 -24.05
C ALA A 441 -61.62 20.79 -24.52
N ARG A 442 -61.16 21.88 -25.16
CA ARG A 442 -59.74 22.05 -25.51
C ARG A 442 -58.86 22.21 -24.26
N SER A 443 -59.32 22.95 -23.25
CA SER A 443 -58.60 23.12 -21.99
C SER A 443 -58.43 21.79 -21.26
N ASP A 444 -59.52 21.01 -21.18
CA ASP A 444 -59.55 19.65 -20.65
C ASP A 444 -58.55 18.72 -21.33
N TRP A 445 -58.50 18.73 -22.66
CA TRP A 445 -57.55 17.91 -23.42
C TRP A 445 -56.10 18.35 -23.27
N LEU A 446 -55.84 19.66 -23.13
CA LEU A 446 -54.50 20.18 -22.84
C LEU A 446 -54.03 19.80 -21.43
N LEU A 447 -54.92 19.86 -20.43
CA LEU A 447 -54.61 19.44 -19.06
C LEU A 447 -54.31 17.92 -19.01
N LYS A 448 -55.19 17.09 -19.57
CA LYS A 448 -55.00 15.63 -19.67
C LYS A 448 -53.73 15.25 -20.43
N HIS A 449 -53.34 16.05 -21.43
CA HIS A 449 -52.06 15.86 -22.14
C HIS A 449 -50.85 16.21 -21.26
N GLN A 450 -50.89 17.29 -20.48
CA GLN A 450 -49.82 17.61 -19.52
C GLN A 450 -49.72 16.57 -18.39
N GLU A 451 -50.85 16.13 -17.82
CA GLU A 451 -50.91 15.05 -16.82
C GLU A 451 -50.30 13.76 -17.36
N ALA A 452 -50.66 13.36 -18.59
CA ALA A 452 -50.09 12.18 -19.24
C ALA A 452 -48.58 12.33 -19.52
N ARG A 453 -48.11 13.53 -19.90
CA ARG A 453 -46.68 13.78 -20.15
C ARG A 453 -45.86 13.72 -18.85
N LEU A 454 -46.34 14.35 -17.78
CA LEU A 454 -45.72 14.31 -16.45
C LEU A 454 -45.73 12.90 -15.87
N ALA A 455 -46.80 12.13 -16.09
CA ALA A 455 -46.85 10.72 -15.69
C ALA A 455 -45.82 9.88 -16.47
N MET A 456 -45.67 10.10 -17.79
CA MET A 456 -44.66 9.41 -18.61
C MET A 456 -43.23 9.77 -18.18
N GLU A 457 -42.96 11.05 -17.91
CA GLU A 457 -41.68 11.54 -17.38
C GLU A 457 -41.35 10.86 -16.03
N ARG A 458 -42.31 10.86 -15.09
CA ARG A 458 -42.12 10.20 -13.78
C ARG A 458 -41.92 8.69 -13.88
N PHE A 459 -42.69 7.99 -14.73
CA PHE A 459 -42.52 6.54 -14.91
C PHE A 459 -41.19 6.18 -15.59
N ALA A 460 -40.66 7.03 -16.48
CA ALA A 460 -39.31 6.86 -17.02
C ALA A 460 -38.22 7.08 -15.95
N GLU A 461 -38.38 8.07 -15.06
CA GLU A 461 -37.49 8.23 -13.90
C GLU A 461 -37.58 7.05 -12.92
N GLU A 462 -38.77 6.52 -12.65
CA GLU A 462 -38.97 5.32 -11.82
C GLU A 462 -38.29 4.08 -12.41
N LEU A 463 -38.38 3.87 -13.73
CA LEU A 463 -37.70 2.76 -14.44
C LEU A 463 -36.17 2.91 -14.42
N ALA A 464 -35.67 4.13 -14.66
CA ALA A 464 -34.24 4.42 -14.63
C ALA A 464 -33.63 4.24 -13.22
N GLN A 465 -34.35 4.65 -12.17
CA GLN A 465 -33.94 4.44 -10.78
C GLN A 465 -33.97 2.96 -10.35
N ALA A 466 -34.77 2.13 -11.03
CA ALA A 466 -34.84 0.69 -10.79
C ALA A 466 -33.80 -0.13 -11.58
N GLU A 467 -32.93 0.51 -12.37
CA GLU A 467 -31.99 -0.13 -13.31
C GLU A 467 -32.68 -1.14 -14.27
N ALA A 468 -33.92 -0.83 -14.67
CA ALA A 468 -34.77 -1.75 -15.42
C ALA A 468 -34.39 -1.86 -16.91
N ASP A 469 -34.32 -3.09 -17.44
CA ASP A 469 -34.19 -3.34 -18.88
C ASP A 469 -35.55 -3.15 -19.58
N GLU A 470 -35.79 -1.95 -20.11
CA GLU A 470 -36.99 -1.62 -20.87
C GLU A 470 -37.22 -2.55 -22.08
N ALA A 471 -36.15 -3.02 -22.74
CA ALA A 471 -36.26 -3.86 -23.93
C ALA A 471 -36.71 -5.29 -23.58
N ALA A 472 -36.28 -5.81 -22.41
CA ALA A 472 -36.80 -7.05 -21.87
C ALA A 472 -38.27 -6.90 -21.41
N LEU A 473 -38.59 -5.84 -20.65
CA LEU A 473 -39.95 -5.62 -20.14
C LEU A 473 -41.00 -5.39 -21.25
N LEU A 474 -40.60 -4.77 -22.37
CA LEU A 474 -41.46 -4.61 -23.55
C LEU A 474 -41.85 -5.95 -24.22
N ALA A 475 -41.08 -7.03 -24.04
CA ALA A 475 -41.41 -8.34 -24.59
C ALA A 475 -42.52 -9.07 -23.79
N ASP A 476 -42.66 -8.78 -22.50
CA ASP A 476 -43.70 -9.36 -21.64
C ASP A 476 -45.04 -8.60 -21.73
N LEU A 477 -45.03 -7.36 -22.21
CA LEU A 477 -46.20 -6.47 -22.34
C LEU A 477 -47.11 -6.83 -23.53
N ASN A 478 -47.94 -7.86 -23.34
CA ASN A 478 -48.99 -8.28 -24.27
C ASN A 478 -50.28 -7.45 -24.13
N GLU A 479 -51.13 -7.39 -25.16
CA GLU A 479 -52.39 -6.59 -25.18
C GLU A 479 -53.37 -6.88 -24.01
N GLY A 480 -53.26 -8.06 -23.39
CA GLY A 480 -54.06 -8.42 -22.20
C GLY A 480 -53.59 -7.75 -20.89
N VAL A 481 -52.37 -7.22 -20.85
CA VAL A 481 -51.74 -6.69 -19.63
C VAL A 481 -52.21 -5.27 -19.36
N LYS A 482 -53.05 -5.09 -18.33
CA LYS A 482 -53.58 -3.77 -17.93
C LYS A 482 -52.83 -3.22 -16.71
N PRO A 483 -52.49 -1.92 -16.66
CA PRO A 483 -51.77 -1.33 -15.51
C PRO A 483 -52.40 -1.61 -14.15
N ASN A 484 -53.74 -1.54 -14.05
CA ASN A 484 -54.46 -1.83 -12.80
C ASN A 484 -54.38 -3.30 -12.39
N ALA A 485 -54.16 -4.23 -13.32
CA ALA A 485 -53.94 -5.65 -13.01
C ALA A 485 -52.53 -5.87 -12.46
N LEU A 486 -51.50 -5.28 -13.09
CA LEU A 486 -50.13 -5.28 -12.57
C LEU A 486 -50.04 -4.65 -11.18
N ALA A 487 -50.67 -3.50 -10.96
CA ALA A 487 -50.73 -2.86 -9.65
C ALA A 487 -51.42 -3.74 -8.59
N ALA A 488 -52.48 -4.47 -8.97
CA ALA A 488 -53.14 -5.42 -8.08
C ALA A 488 -52.28 -6.66 -7.77
N GLU A 489 -51.50 -7.16 -8.74
CA GLU A 489 -50.55 -8.26 -8.52
C GLU A 489 -49.34 -7.82 -7.69
N ILE A 490 -48.76 -6.64 -7.92
CA ILE A 490 -47.73 -6.05 -7.07
C ILE A 490 -48.25 -5.93 -5.64
N ALA A 491 -49.47 -5.39 -5.45
CA ALA A 491 -50.10 -5.31 -4.14
C ALA A 491 -50.49 -6.69 -3.55
N ARG A 492 -50.54 -7.77 -4.34
CA ARG A 492 -50.73 -9.15 -3.85
C ARG A 492 -49.39 -9.77 -3.46
N LEU A 493 -48.35 -9.56 -4.27
CA LEU A 493 -46.99 -10.06 -4.05
C LEU A 493 -46.34 -9.36 -2.86
N ALA A 494 -46.53 -8.06 -2.67
CA ALA A 494 -46.09 -7.34 -1.48
C ALA A 494 -46.69 -7.94 -0.19
N ARG A 495 -48.01 -8.16 -0.15
CA ARG A 495 -48.67 -8.83 0.99
C ARG A 495 -48.27 -10.30 1.15
N ALA A 496 -47.94 -10.99 0.07
CA ALA A 496 -47.39 -12.35 0.13
C ALA A 496 -45.95 -12.37 0.67
N LEU A 497 -45.12 -11.38 0.33
CA LEU A 497 -43.77 -11.18 0.87
C LEU A 497 -43.80 -10.78 2.35
N GLU A 498 -44.74 -9.92 2.75
CA GLU A 498 -44.95 -9.51 4.14
C GLU A 498 -45.45 -10.70 4.99
N GLY A 499 -46.39 -11.50 4.45
CA GLY A 499 -46.82 -12.76 5.05
C GLY A 499 -45.71 -13.81 5.12
N LEU A 500 -44.88 -13.94 4.08
CA LEU A 500 -43.67 -14.78 4.09
C LEU A 500 -42.64 -14.26 5.11
N GLY A 501 -42.53 -12.95 5.31
CA GLY A 501 -41.71 -12.37 6.37
C GLY A 501 -42.15 -12.83 7.76
N ALA A 502 -43.45 -12.74 8.06
CA ALA A 502 -44.03 -13.22 9.31
C ALA A 502 -43.86 -14.75 9.49
N VAL A 503 -44.14 -15.54 8.45
CA VAL A 503 -44.00 -17.01 8.48
C VAL A 503 -42.55 -17.45 8.58
N ASN A 504 -41.61 -16.76 7.93
CA ASN A 504 -40.18 -17.07 7.99
C ASN A 504 -39.58 -16.67 9.36
N LEU A 505 -40.06 -15.59 9.98
CA LEU A 505 -39.71 -15.25 11.37
C LEU A 505 -40.17 -16.34 12.35
N ALA A 506 -41.41 -16.83 12.18
CA ALA A 506 -41.96 -17.93 12.97
C ALA A 506 -41.21 -19.26 12.72
N ALA A 507 -40.88 -19.57 11.46
CA ALA A 507 -40.12 -20.77 11.10
C ALA A 507 -38.68 -20.73 11.62
N LEU A 508 -38.03 -19.55 11.66
CA LEU A 508 -36.73 -19.37 12.32
C LEU A 508 -36.81 -19.59 13.83
N GLN A 509 -37.89 -19.12 14.48
CA GLN A 509 -38.15 -19.37 15.90
C GLN A 509 -38.40 -20.86 16.18
N GLU A 510 -39.24 -21.54 15.39
CA GLU A 510 -39.44 -22.99 15.49
C GLU A 510 -38.15 -23.78 15.20
N LEU A 511 -37.31 -23.35 14.25
CA LEU A 511 -36.04 -24.01 13.95
C LEU A 511 -35.06 -23.89 15.13
N ASP A 512 -34.99 -22.72 15.79
CA ASP A 512 -34.16 -22.55 16.98
C ASP A 512 -34.74 -23.25 18.22
N GLU A 513 -36.07 -23.36 18.36
CA GLU A 513 -36.67 -24.26 19.34
C GLU A 513 -36.40 -25.74 19.06
N ALA A 514 -36.44 -26.16 17.79
CA ALA A 514 -36.14 -27.53 17.39
C ALA A 514 -34.66 -27.86 17.63
N LYS A 515 -33.74 -26.92 17.35
CA LYS A 515 -32.31 -27.04 17.74
C LYS A 515 -32.15 -27.14 19.25
N LYS A 516 -32.85 -26.31 20.03
CA LYS A 516 -32.85 -26.39 21.52
C LYS A 516 -33.32 -27.77 21.97
N ARG A 517 -34.50 -28.23 21.53
CA ARG A 517 -35.06 -29.57 21.83
C ARG A 517 -34.11 -30.71 21.44
N ALA A 518 -33.50 -30.65 20.25
CA ALA A 518 -32.53 -31.63 19.79
C ALA A 518 -31.22 -31.63 20.61
N SER A 519 -30.79 -30.47 21.12
CA SER A 519 -29.62 -30.35 21.99
C SER A 519 -29.86 -30.98 23.36
N THR A 520 -31.02 -30.75 23.99
CA THR A 520 -31.33 -31.30 25.31
C THR A 520 -31.62 -32.81 25.26
N CYS A 521 -32.22 -33.32 24.19
CA CYS A 521 -32.53 -34.75 24.07
C CYS A 521 -31.27 -35.63 23.87
N LYS A 522 -30.11 -35.04 23.53
CA LYS A 522 -28.80 -35.71 23.65
C LYS A 522 -28.39 -36.03 25.09
N ALA A 523 -29.11 -35.50 26.09
CA ALA A 523 -29.04 -35.94 27.48
C ALA A 523 -30.06 -37.06 27.81
N SER A 524 -30.29 -37.98 26.87
CA SER A 524 -30.59 -39.37 27.25
C SER A 524 -29.28 -40.01 27.71
N PRO A 525 -29.18 -40.37 29.00
CA PRO A 525 -28.95 -41.78 29.26
C PRO A 525 -30.11 -42.45 30.00
N THR A 526 -30.39 -43.66 29.55
CA THR A 526 -30.97 -44.77 30.31
C THR A 526 -30.16 -45.04 31.60
N THR A 527 -30.81 -45.67 32.58
CA THR A 527 -30.29 -46.18 33.88
C THR A 527 -29.84 -45.15 34.90
#